data_AF-A0A103YGZ8-F1
#
_entry.id   AF-A0A103YGZ8-F1
#
_cell.length_a   1.000
_cell.length_b   1.000
_cell.length_c   1.000
_cell.angle_alpha   90.00
_cell.angle_beta   90.00
_cell.angle_gamma   90.00
#
_symmetry.space_group_name_H-M   'P 1'
#
loop_
_entity.id
_entity.type
_entity.pdbx_description
1 polymer ?
#
loop_
_entity_poly.entity_id
_entity_poly.type
_entity_poly.pdbx_seq_one_letter_code
_entity_poly.pdbx_strand_id
1 'polypeptide(L)'
;MDTMFTNVTLKHQQFISDHQSFNSTLTSSGSSGSSAHDHHQTTTNHHHHQQCFMEEASSSSLMQQPHFHFHHQFPTSTATATHDVSLEFLASFSTNGWASHVLLEAARAVADKNSCRLNQLIWMLNEISSPYGDIDEKLSSYFLQALFSRITDSGDRNYRILSSISEKMCTFETTRKLVLKFQEVSPWTTFGHVASNGVIMEAFDGETKLHIIDVSNTYCTQWPTLLEAIATRTTEETPHLRLTTVISSTPKSDGSDGIEMIMREIGNRMEKFARLMGVPFKFNVIHHMGDLSDLNFSQLDIQSDEALAINLNGTLRSVSNHRRDYLISMFRSMNPKIVMIVEEEADLDVGIHGIEFLRGFQECLRWFRVYFEALDESFPQTSNERLMLEREAGRAVMNLVACPPANSVERRETADRWSCRLRASGFSGVSYSDEGCDDVRALLRRYKEGWSMGRSETGAGIFLMRKETAVVWASAWKPI
;
A
#
# COMPACT_ATOMS: atom_id res chain seq x y z
N MET A 1 0.36 22.35 -1.83
CA MET A 1 0.33 21.06 -2.57
C MET A 1 -0.06 21.24 -4.04
N ASP A 2 -1.02 22.13 -4.37
CA ASP A 2 -1.43 22.39 -5.76
C ASP A 2 -0.37 23.03 -6.67
N THR A 3 0.61 23.77 -6.16
CA THR A 3 1.57 24.50 -7.00
C THR A 3 2.54 23.60 -7.79
N MET A 4 2.78 22.35 -7.36
CA MET A 4 3.64 21.42 -8.10
C MET A 4 2.89 20.69 -9.24
N PHE A 5 1.56 20.55 -9.13
CA PHE A 5 0.73 19.74 -10.04
C PHE A 5 -0.31 20.52 -10.83
N THR A 6 -0.53 21.80 -10.49
CA THR A 6 -1.44 22.71 -11.20
C THR A 6 -0.61 23.84 -11.81
N ASN A 7 -0.16 23.61 -13.04
CA ASN A 7 0.28 24.59 -14.02
C ASN A 7 1.10 25.81 -13.54
N VAL A 8 2.39 25.75 -13.90
CA VAL A 8 3.22 26.88 -14.31
C VAL A 8 2.53 27.61 -15.46
N THR A 9 1.62 28.55 -15.17
CA THR A 9 1.13 29.51 -16.19
C THR A 9 0.77 30.89 -15.63
N LEU A 10 0.69 31.07 -14.31
CA LEU A 10 0.21 32.33 -13.74
C LEU A 10 1.28 33.39 -13.42
N LYS A 11 2.57 33.11 -13.57
CA LYS A 11 3.63 34.15 -13.43
C LYS A 11 4.11 34.77 -14.75
N HIS A 12 3.61 34.33 -15.91
CA HIS A 12 3.98 34.91 -17.21
C HIS A 12 2.95 35.90 -17.77
N GLN A 13 1.73 35.94 -17.24
CA GLN A 13 0.70 36.92 -17.65
C GLN A 13 0.71 38.22 -16.84
N GLN A 14 1.39 38.27 -15.69
CA GLN A 14 1.50 39.48 -14.87
C GLN A 14 2.72 40.37 -15.19
N PHE A 15 3.52 39.99 -16.19
CA PHE A 15 4.66 40.80 -16.67
C PHE A 15 4.52 41.26 -18.13
N ILE A 16 3.38 40.98 -18.78
CA ILE A 16 3.08 41.42 -20.17
C ILE A 16 1.86 42.36 -20.20
N SER A 17 1.14 42.54 -19.10
CA SER A 17 -0.04 43.40 -19.02
C SER A 17 0.23 44.91 -18.90
N ASP A 18 1.48 45.34 -18.77
CA ASP A 18 1.83 46.77 -18.63
C ASP A 18 2.45 47.41 -19.89
N HIS A 19 2.53 46.69 -21.00
CA HIS A 19 2.95 47.27 -22.28
C HIS A 19 2.17 46.67 -23.45
N GLN A 20 0.94 47.14 -23.67
CA GLN A 20 0.31 47.27 -25.00
C GLN A 20 -1.09 47.88 -24.91
N SER A 21 -1.16 49.13 -24.47
CA SER A 21 -2.16 50.05 -24.99
C SER A 21 -1.54 50.70 -26.22
N PHE A 22 -2.06 50.41 -27.42
CA PHE A 22 -2.18 51.28 -28.60
C PHE A 22 -2.47 50.46 -29.87
N ASN A 23 -3.43 50.98 -30.64
CA ASN A 23 -3.78 50.68 -32.04
C ASN A 23 -4.85 49.62 -32.35
N SER A 24 -6.05 50.18 -32.54
CA SER A 24 -7.04 49.88 -33.58
C SER A 24 -6.45 49.39 -34.91
N THR A 25 -7.17 48.52 -35.65
CA THR A 25 -7.96 48.85 -36.86
C THR A 25 -8.63 47.57 -37.46
N LEU A 26 -9.84 47.77 -37.97
CA LEU A 26 -10.75 46.98 -38.82
C LEU A 26 -10.16 45.86 -39.72
N THR A 27 -10.91 44.77 -39.92
CA THR A 27 -11.73 44.51 -41.15
C THR A 27 -12.32 43.10 -41.22
N SER A 28 -13.38 43.02 -42.03
CA SER A 28 -14.43 42.02 -42.21
C SER A 28 -14.10 40.77 -43.04
N SER A 29 -15.00 39.79 -42.90
CA SER A 29 -15.73 39.03 -43.93
C SER A 29 -15.48 37.52 -43.95
N GLY A 30 -16.59 36.78 -43.98
CA GLY A 30 -16.64 35.33 -43.87
C GLY A 30 -16.73 34.60 -45.21
N SER A 31 -16.87 33.28 -45.16
CA SER A 31 -17.91 32.50 -45.84
C SER A 31 -17.63 30.99 -45.73
N SER A 32 -18.75 30.28 -45.71
CA SER A 32 -19.03 28.84 -45.69
C SER A 32 -18.49 28.03 -46.89
N GLY A 33 -18.33 26.70 -46.72
CA GLY A 33 -18.28 25.79 -47.86
C GLY A 33 -17.86 24.33 -47.61
N SER A 34 -18.86 23.49 -47.32
CA SER A 34 -19.14 22.15 -47.89
C SER A 34 -18.25 20.91 -47.71
N SER A 35 -18.99 19.80 -47.68
CA SER A 35 -18.70 18.37 -47.52
C SER A 35 -17.93 17.67 -48.64
N ALA A 36 -17.31 16.53 -48.33
CA ALA A 36 -17.31 15.35 -49.21
C ALA A 36 -17.14 14.04 -48.41
N HIS A 37 -17.93 13.05 -48.81
CA HIS A 37 -17.95 11.64 -48.42
C HIS A 37 -16.68 10.89 -48.86
N ASP A 38 -16.35 9.79 -48.16
CA ASP A 38 -16.04 8.52 -48.84
C ASP A 38 -16.27 7.28 -47.94
N HIS A 39 -16.60 6.17 -48.60
CA HIS A 39 -17.23 4.94 -48.11
C HIS A 39 -16.24 3.76 -47.88
N HIS A 40 -16.72 2.78 -47.08
CA HIS A 40 -16.32 1.35 -46.99
C HIS A 40 -14.99 1.02 -46.28
N GLN A 41 -14.82 -0.06 -45.49
CA GLN A 41 -15.49 -1.37 -45.44
C GLN A 41 -15.70 -1.87 -43.99
N THR A 42 -16.80 -2.61 -43.85
CA THR A 42 -17.20 -3.45 -42.72
C THR A 42 -16.42 -4.77 -42.69
N THR A 43 -15.93 -5.18 -41.51
CA THR A 43 -15.72 -6.60 -41.19
C THR A 43 -16.20 -6.88 -39.76
N THR A 44 -17.27 -7.66 -39.69
CA THR A 44 -17.85 -8.26 -38.48
C THR A 44 -17.03 -9.49 -38.06
N ASN A 45 -16.63 -9.59 -36.80
CA ASN A 45 -16.13 -10.85 -36.23
C ASN A 45 -16.98 -11.29 -35.04
N HIS A 46 -17.42 -12.54 -35.12
CA HIS A 46 -18.38 -13.20 -34.27
C HIS A 46 -17.90 -13.44 -32.83
N HIS A 47 -18.84 -13.27 -31.90
CA HIS A 47 -18.78 -13.79 -30.53
C HIS A 47 -18.80 -15.32 -30.53
N HIS A 48 -17.87 -15.95 -29.81
CA HIS A 48 -17.97 -17.34 -29.38
C HIS A 48 -18.33 -17.38 -27.90
N HIS A 49 -19.58 -17.72 -27.62
CA HIS A 49 -20.03 -18.26 -26.34
C HIS A 49 -19.72 -19.76 -26.34
N GLN A 50 -18.97 -20.24 -25.35
CA GLN A 50 -18.77 -21.66 -25.12
C GLN A 50 -19.36 -22.02 -23.75
N GLN A 51 -20.63 -22.46 -23.76
CA GLN A 51 -21.25 -23.22 -22.69
C GLN A 51 -20.68 -24.65 -22.73
N CYS A 52 -20.10 -25.12 -21.64
CA CYS A 52 -19.82 -26.55 -21.45
C CYS A 52 -20.90 -27.16 -20.55
N PHE A 53 -21.60 -28.13 -21.13
CA PHE A 53 -22.59 -29.00 -20.48
C PHE A 53 -21.91 -29.98 -19.52
N MET A 54 -22.61 -30.29 -18.42
CA MET A 54 -22.33 -31.42 -17.55
C MET A 54 -22.75 -32.73 -18.22
N GLU A 55 -21.93 -33.79 -18.08
CA GLU A 55 -22.36 -35.17 -18.24
C GLU A 55 -22.09 -35.93 -16.94
N GLU A 56 -23.18 -36.44 -16.35
CA GLU A 56 -23.19 -37.42 -15.26
C GLU A 56 -22.82 -38.80 -15.81
N ALA A 57 -21.96 -39.53 -15.07
CA ALA A 57 -21.86 -40.97 -15.20
C ALA A 57 -21.84 -41.59 -13.80
N SER A 58 -23.02 -42.06 -13.40
CA SER A 58 -23.26 -42.96 -12.28
C SER A 58 -22.61 -44.33 -12.51
N SER A 59 -21.85 -44.84 -11.54
CA SER A 59 -21.70 -46.29 -11.36
C SER A 59 -21.55 -46.64 -9.87
N SER A 60 -22.53 -47.40 -9.40
CA SER A 60 -22.59 -48.04 -8.10
C SER A 60 -21.81 -49.35 -8.11
N SER A 61 -20.97 -49.60 -7.10
CA SER A 61 -20.65 -50.97 -6.70
C SER A 61 -20.39 -51.06 -5.19
N LEU A 62 -21.22 -51.89 -4.55
CA LEU A 62 -21.15 -52.31 -3.15
C LEU A 62 -20.04 -53.34 -2.96
N MET A 63 -19.20 -53.18 -1.93
CA MET A 63 -18.41 -54.27 -1.35
C MET A 63 -18.38 -54.13 0.17
N GLN A 64 -18.78 -55.21 0.83
CA GLN A 64 -19.02 -55.39 2.26
C GLN A 64 -17.71 -55.39 3.08
N GLN A 65 -17.76 -54.81 4.27
CA GLN A 65 -16.73 -55.01 5.32
C GLN A 65 -17.19 -56.04 6.36
N PRO A 66 -16.28 -56.85 6.93
CA PRO A 66 -16.56 -57.65 8.11
C PRO A 66 -16.23 -56.91 9.41
N HIS A 67 -17.15 -57.02 10.38
CA HIS A 67 -17.03 -56.53 11.74
C HIS A 67 -16.00 -57.33 12.56
N PHE A 68 -15.13 -56.64 13.29
CA PHE A 68 -14.40 -57.18 14.43
C PHE A 68 -14.74 -56.39 15.70
N HIS A 69 -15.34 -57.06 16.68
CA HIS A 69 -15.55 -56.55 18.03
C HIS A 69 -14.30 -56.79 18.87
N PHE A 70 -13.73 -55.73 19.44
CA PHE A 70 -12.85 -55.82 20.60
C PHE A 70 -13.38 -54.90 21.70
N HIS A 71 -13.74 -55.51 22.83
CA HIS A 71 -13.96 -54.85 24.10
C HIS A 71 -12.60 -54.45 24.68
N HIS A 72 -12.39 -53.16 24.97
CA HIS A 72 -11.40 -52.76 25.96
C HIS A 72 -11.91 -51.60 26.82
N GLN A 73 -11.66 -51.77 28.12
CA GLN A 73 -12.10 -50.97 29.26
C GLN A 73 -11.45 -49.58 29.28
N PHE A 74 -12.21 -48.59 29.74
CA PHE A 74 -11.73 -47.24 30.08
C PHE A 74 -10.78 -47.27 31.28
N PRO A 75 -9.74 -46.43 31.28
CA PRO A 75 -9.30 -45.74 32.48
C PRO A 75 -9.60 -44.24 32.37
N THR A 76 -10.31 -43.75 33.37
CA THR A 76 -10.58 -42.34 33.64
C THR A 76 -9.26 -41.60 33.87
N SER A 77 -8.96 -40.60 33.03
CA SER A 77 -7.92 -39.62 33.32
C SER A 77 -8.50 -38.23 33.17
N THR A 78 -8.37 -37.45 34.23
CA THR A 78 -8.81 -36.07 34.41
C THR A 78 -8.25 -35.16 33.33
N ALA A 79 -9.13 -34.65 32.46
CA ALA A 79 -8.80 -33.55 31.57
C ALA A 79 -8.76 -32.23 32.37
N THR A 80 -7.55 -31.72 32.58
CA THR A 80 -7.35 -30.30 32.87
C THR A 80 -7.92 -29.47 31.72
N ALA A 81 -8.86 -28.58 32.03
CA ALA A 81 -9.46 -27.67 31.08
C ALA A 81 -8.36 -26.81 30.42
N THR A 82 -8.07 -27.07 29.15
CA THR A 82 -7.40 -26.12 28.28
C THR A 82 -8.37 -24.97 28.07
N HIS A 83 -8.08 -23.82 28.68
CA HIS A 83 -8.78 -22.56 28.41
C HIS A 83 -8.79 -22.34 26.89
N ASP A 84 -9.98 -22.36 26.29
CA ASP A 84 -10.17 -22.20 24.85
C ASP A 84 -10.04 -20.74 24.47
N VAL A 85 -8.79 -20.29 24.29
CA VAL A 85 -8.42 -18.95 23.80
C VAL A 85 -9.13 -18.64 22.46
N SER A 86 -9.58 -19.66 21.72
CA SER A 86 -10.28 -19.50 20.46
C SER A 86 -11.70 -18.95 20.64
N LEU A 87 -12.39 -19.18 21.75
CA LEU A 87 -13.78 -18.75 21.96
C LEU A 87 -13.88 -17.30 22.45
N GLU A 88 -13.01 -16.87 23.36
CA GLU A 88 -12.95 -15.46 23.81
C GLU A 88 -12.52 -14.52 22.67
N PHE A 89 -11.64 -14.96 21.78
CA PHE A 89 -11.17 -14.18 20.63
C PHE A 89 -12.16 -14.13 19.46
N LEU A 90 -13.00 -15.15 19.26
CA LEU A 90 -14.09 -15.09 18.28
C LEU A 90 -15.26 -14.22 18.75
N ALA A 91 -15.48 -14.13 20.06
CA ALA A 91 -16.47 -13.24 20.64
C ALA A 91 -16.16 -11.76 20.41
N SER A 92 -14.88 -11.37 20.26
CA SER A 92 -14.52 -9.99 19.91
C SER A 92 -14.88 -9.59 18.48
N PHE A 93 -15.27 -10.55 17.62
CA PHE A 93 -15.66 -10.33 16.23
C PHE A 93 -17.17 -10.47 15.98
N SER A 94 -17.97 -10.82 16.99
CA SER A 94 -19.43 -10.94 16.81
C SER A 94 -20.13 -9.60 16.51
N THR A 95 -19.38 -8.50 16.45
CA THR A 95 -19.84 -7.14 16.10
C THR A 95 -19.53 -6.70 14.66
N ASN A 96 -18.80 -7.50 13.85
CA ASN A 96 -18.15 -7.03 12.62
C ASN A 96 -18.86 -7.46 11.30
N GLY A 97 -20.18 -7.36 11.21
CA GLY A 97 -20.92 -7.63 9.97
C GLY A 97 -20.99 -9.12 9.56
N TRP A 98 -21.83 -9.44 8.59
CA TRP A 98 -22.12 -10.84 8.22
C TRP A 98 -20.95 -11.50 7.47
N ALA A 99 -20.19 -10.71 6.69
CA ALA A 99 -19.07 -11.22 5.90
C ALA A 99 -17.98 -11.82 6.79
N SER A 100 -17.70 -11.21 7.94
CA SER A 100 -16.68 -11.71 8.86
C SER A 100 -17.01 -13.11 9.37
N HIS A 101 -18.25 -13.35 9.74
CA HIS A 101 -18.68 -14.67 10.21
C HIS A 101 -18.55 -15.74 9.11
N VAL A 102 -19.09 -15.47 7.91
CA VAL A 102 -19.10 -16.44 6.82
C VAL A 102 -17.68 -16.76 6.31
N LEU A 103 -16.84 -15.74 6.16
CA LEU A 103 -15.47 -15.90 5.67
C LEU A 103 -14.59 -16.66 6.67
N LEU A 104 -14.74 -16.41 7.98
CA LEU A 104 -14.02 -17.16 9.01
C LEU A 104 -14.45 -18.63 9.06
N GLU A 105 -15.74 -18.90 8.90
CA GLU A 105 -16.25 -20.28 8.77
C GLU A 105 -15.70 -20.97 7.52
N ALA A 106 -15.55 -20.25 6.40
CA ALA A 106 -14.94 -20.79 5.19
C ALA A 106 -13.45 -21.10 5.40
N ALA A 107 -12.71 -20.19 6.05
CA ALA A 107 -11.31 -20.41 6.40
C ALA A 107 -11.12 -21.59 7.36
N ARG A 108 -12.02 -21.74 8.35
CA ARG A 108 -12.05 -22.91 9.24
C ARG A 108 -12.31 -24.20 8.48
N ALA A 109 -13.28 -24.22 7.57
CA ALA A 109 -13.54 -25.39 6.73
C ALA A 109 -12.32 -25.77 5.86
N VAL A 110 -11.55 -24.79 5.37
CA VAL A 110 -10.25 -25.05 4.71
C VAL A 110 -9.24 -25.66 5.69
N ALA A 111 -9.09 -25.09 6.88
CA ALA A 111 -8.15 -25.58 7.90
C ALA A 111 -8.47 -27.02 8.35
N ASP A 112 -9.75 -27.33 8.52
CA ASP A 112 -10.26 -28.64 8.95
C ASP A 112 -10.35 -29.64 7.79
N LYS A 113 -10.04 -29.22 6.56
CA LYS A 113 -10.20 -30.01 5.33
C LYS A 113 -11.64 -30.52 5.13
N ASN A 114 -12.63 -29.75 5.57
CA ASN A 114 -14.05 -30.08 5.44
C ASN A 114 -14.61 -29.57 4.09
N SER A 115 -14.34 -30.32 3.02
CA SER A 115 -14.73 -29.94 1.65
C SER A 115 -16.25 -29.77 1.46
N CYS A 116 -17.07 -30.56 2.16
CA CYS A 116 -18.53 -30.46 2.07
C CYS A 116 -19.01 -29.11 2.60
N ARG A 117 -18.56 -28.73 3.80
CA ARG A 117 -18.90 -27.44 4.40
C ARG A 117 -18.33 -26.28 3.59
N LEU A 118 -17.10 -26.41 3.11
CA LEU A 118 -16.46 -25.40 2.28
C LEU A 118 -17.24 -25.13 1.00
N ASN A 119 -17.68 -26.17 0.28
CA ASN A 119 -18.47 -26.01 -0.95
C ASN A 119 -19.80 -25.27 -0.71
N GLN A 120 -20.49 -25.56 0.41
CA GLN A 120 -21.70 -24.84 0.80
C GLN A 120 -21.44 -23.35 1.06
N LEU A 121 -20.36 -23.05 1.78
CA LEU A 121 -19.98 -21.67 2.12
C LEU A 121 -19.53 -20.89 0.89
N ILE A 122 -18.75 -21.50 0.00
CA ILE A 122 -18.34 -20.90 -1.28
C ILE A 122 -19.55 -20.60 -2.15
N TRP A 123 -20.51 -21.53 -2.26
CA TRP A 123 -21.75 -21.29 -2.99
C TRP A 123 -22.53 -20.11 -2.40
N MET A 124 -22.72 -20.09 -1.08
CA MET A 124 -23.43 -19.00 -0.41
C MET A 124 -22.73 -17.65 -0.62
N LEU A 125 -21.40 -17.59 -0.44
CA LEU A 125 -20.59 -16.40 -0.70
C LEU A 125 -20.71 -15.92 -2.15
N ASN A 126 -20.77 -16.83 -3.12
CA ASN A 126 -20.94 -16.48 -4.52
C ASN A 126 -22.28 -15.77 -4.79
N GLU A 127 -23.35 -16.18 -4.11
CA GLU A 127 -24.68 -15.58 -4.28
C GLU A 127 -24.83 -14.20 -3.61
N ILE A 128 -24.10 -13.95 -2.52
CA ILE A 128 -24.27 -12.73 -1.69
C ILE A 128 -23.11 -11.75 -1.81
N SER A 129 -22.07 -12.06 -2.59
CA SER A 129 -20.90 -11.17 -2.73
C SER A 129 -20.98 -10.30 -3.97
N SER A 130 -20.45 -9.08 -3.86
CA SER A 130 -20.37 -8.14 -4.96
C SER A 130 -19.19 -7.20 -4.74
N PRO A 131 -18.27 -7.03 -5.72
CA PRO A 131 -17.18 -6.08 -5.59
C PRO A 131 -17.63 -4.61 -5.70
N TYR A 132 -18.92 -4.38 -5.96
CA TYR A 132 -19.52 -3.05 -6.11
C TYR A 132 -20.61 -2.76 -5.06
N GLY A 133 -20.82 -3.69 -4.14
CA GLY A 133 -21.84 -3.61 -3.10
C GLY A 133 -21.41 -2.81 -1.88
N ASP A 134 -22.00 -3.13 -0.74
CA ASP A 134 -21.54 -2.65 0.56
C ASP A 134 -20.19 -3.26 0.98
N ILE A 135 -19.70 -2.89 2.16
CA ILE A 135 -18.39 -3.33 2.67
C ILE A 135 -18.35 -4.85 2.84
N ASP A 136 -19.43 -5.47 3.34
CA ASP A 136 -19.50 -6.91 3.57
C ASP A 136 -19.56 -7.68 2.23
N GLU A 137 -20.31 -7.18 1.25
CA GLU A 137 -20.35 -7.72 -0.11
C GLU A 137 -18.98 -7.66 -0.79
N LYS A 138 -18.27 -6.53 -0.65
CA LYS A 138 -16.92 -6.30 -1.21
C LYS A 138 -15.88 -7.21 -0.59
N LEU A 139 -15.82 -7.24 0.74
CA LEU A 139 -14.91 -8.13 1.48
C LEU A 139 -15.16 -9.59 1.08
N SER A 140 -16.43 -10.00 1.07
CA SER A 140 -16.81 -11.35 0.64
C SER A 140 -16.34 -11.65 -0.78
N SER A 141 -16.47 -10.71 -1.72
CA SER A 141 -16.08 -10.91 -3.11
C SER A 141 -14.57 -11.14 -3.26
N TYR A 142 -13.74 -10.26 -2.66
CA TYR A 142 -12.28 -10.36 -2.76
C TYR A 142 -11.72 -11.58 -2.03
N PHE A 143 -12.22 -11.87 -0.82
CA PHE A 143 -11.77 -13.05 -0.08
C PHE A 143 -12.28 -14.35 -0.70
N LEU A 144 -13.49 -14.37 -1.28
CA LEU A 144 -13.99 -15.52 -2.03
C LEU A 144 -13.09 -15.83 -3.23
N GLN A 145 -12.73 -14.81 -4.02
CA GLN A 145 -11.82 -14.98 -5.15
C GLN A 145 -10.47 -15.57 -4.70
N ALA A 146 -9.99 -15.15 -3.52
CA ALA A 146 -8.76 -15.66 -2.92
C ALA A 146 -8.83 -17.07 -2.38
N LEU A 147 -9.89 -17.41 -1.65
CA LEU A 147 -10.14 -18.77 -1.21
C LEU A 147 -10.29 -19.72 -2.40
N PHE A 148 -11.06 -19.33 -3.42
CA PHE A 148 -11.24 -20.14 -4.62
C PHE A 148 -9.90 -20.38 -5.32
N SER A 149 -9.10 -19.32 -5.54
CA SER A 149 -7.78 -19.43 -6.18
C SER A 149 -6.79 -20.27 -5.37
N ARG A 150 -6.91 -20.29 -4.04
CA ARG A 150 -6.13 -21.16 -3.15
C ARG A 150 -6.51 -22.62 -3.35
N ILE A 151 -7.81 -22.92 -3.35
CA ILE A 151 -8.34 -24.30 -3.47
C ILE A 151 -8.01 -24.90 -4.84
N THR A 152 -7.98 -24.08 -5.89
CA THR A 152 -7.66 -24.49 -7.26
C THR A 152 -6.18 -24.36 -7.62
N ASP A 153 -5.30 -24.08 -6.65
CA ASP A 153 -3.85 -23.87 -6.84
C ASP A 153 -3.51 -22.90 -7.99
N SER A 154 -4.29 -21.82 -8.11
CA SER A 154 -4.17 -20.82 -9.17
C SER A 154 -3.80 -19.43 -8.65
N GLY A 155 -3.49 -19.30 -7.36
CA GLY A 155 -3.19 -18.03 -6.70
C GLY A 155 -2.09 -17.21 -7.39
N ASP A 156 -0.91 -17.80 -7.58
CA ASP A 156 0.24 -17.11 -8.20
C ASP A 156 -0.08 -16.62 -9.62
N ARG A 157 -0.71 -17.49 -10.43
CA ARG A 157 -1.12 -17.13 -11.79
C ARG A 157 -2.12 -15.97 -11.79
N ASN A 158 -3.15 -16.05 -10.95
CA ASN A 158 -4.21 -15.04 -10.89
C ASN A 158 -3.66 -13.70 -10.36
N TYR A 159 -2.81 -13.72 -9.34
CA TYR A 159 -2.12 -12.53 -8.85
C TYR A 159 -1.31 -11.85 -9.95
N ARG A 160 -0.48 -12.61 -10.70
CA ARG A 160 0.32 -12.04 -11.81
C ARG A 160 -0.55 -11.41 -12.90
N ILE A 161 -1.66 -12.05 -13.27
CA ILE A 161 -2.61 -11.49 -14.25
C ILE A 161 -3.18 -10.18 -13.74
N LEU A 162 -3.66 -10.14 -12.49
CA LEU A 162 -4.25 -8.94 -11.90
C LEU A 162 -3.21 -7.79 -11.76
N SER A 163 -1.98 -8.11 -11.38
CA SER A 163 -0.88 -7.13 -11.30
C SER A 163 -0.53 -6.57 -12.68
N SER A 164 -0.39 -7.42 -13.70
CA SER A 164 -0.12 -6.98 -15.08
C SER A 164 -1.23 -6.07 -15.64
N ILE A 165 -2.50 -6.39 -15.34
CA ILE A 165 -3.63 -5.53 -15.73
C ILE A 165 -3.52 -4.16 -15.02
N SER A 166 -3.24 -4.15 -13.72
CA SER A 166 -3.10 -2.91 -12.95
C SER A 166 -1.95 -2.04 -13.48
N GLU A 167 -0.82 -2.64 -13.81
CA GLU A 167 0.35 -1.94 -14.38
C GLU A 167 0.03 -1.31 -15.73
N LYS A 168 -0.68 -2.03 -16.62
CA LYS A 168 -1.10 -1.51 -17.93
C LYS A 168 -2.08 -0.34 -17.83
N MET A 169 -2.86 -0.27 -16.76
CA MET A 169 -3.77 0.84 -16.49
C MET A 169 -3.08 2.04 -15.82
N CYS A 170 -1.83 1.86 -15.37
CA CYS A 170 -1.06 2.86 -14.65
C CYS A 170 -0.38 3.85 -15.62
N THR A 171 -0.80 5.11 -15.57
CA THR A 171 -0.17 6.23 -16.28
C THR A 171 0.20 7.31 -15.28
N PHE A 172 1.05 8.26 -15.67
CA PHE A 172 1.37 9.40 -14.80
C PHE A 172 0.10 10.11 -14.33
N GLU A 173 -0.85 10.35 -15.22
CA GLU A 173 -2.07 11.08 -14.89
C GLU A 173 -2.99 10.30 -13.95
N THR A 174 -3.21 9.01 -14.20
CA THR A 174 -4.07 8.17 -13.36
C THR A 174 -3.45 7.97 -11.97
N THR A 175 -2.14 7.73 -11.91
CA THR A 175 -1.38 7.61 -10.66
C THR A 175 -1.44 8.90 -9.86
N ARG A 176 -1.14 10.03 -10.50
CA ARG A 176 -1.22 11.35 -9.87
C ARG A 176 -2.61 11.61 -9.31
N LYS A 177 -3.64 11.39 -10.11
CA LYS A 177 -5.04 11.61 -9.70
C LYS A 177 -5.41 10.73 -8.51
N LEU A 178 -5.04 9.45 -8.54
CA LEU A 178 -5.27 8.51 -7.45
C LEU A 178 -4.61 8.96 -6.14
N VAL A 179 -3.30 9.21 -6.19
CA VAL A 179 -2.50 9.55 -4.99
C VAL A 179 -2.95 10.87 -4.40
N LEU A 180 -3.11 11.91 -5.23
CA LEU A 180 -3.55 13.22 -4.76
C LEU A 180 -4.98 13.16 -4.21
N LYS A 181 -5.89 12.41 -4.85
CA LYS A 181 -7.24 12.28 -4.32
C LYS A 181 -7.25 11.54 -2.99
N PHE A 182 -6.45 10.49 -2.84
CA PHE A 182 -6.36 9.77 -1.57
C PHE A 182 -5.83 10.67 -0.45
N GLN A 183 -4.80 11.46 -0.72
CA GLN A 183 -4.24 12.44 0.20
C GLN A 183 -5.21 13.57 0.55
N GLU A 184 -6.07 13.97 -0.37
CA GLU A 184 -7.10 14.99 -0.16
C GLU A 184 -8.17 14.50 0.83
N VAL A 185 -8.59 13.24 0.73
CA VAL A 185 -9.75 12.71 1.49
C VAL A 185 -9.37 11.85 2.69
N SER A 186 -8.11 11.49 2.84
CA SER A 186 -7.62 10.64 3.92
C SER A 186 -6.20 11.01 4.36
N PRO A 187 -5.90 11.01 5.67
CA PRO A 187 -4.55 11.20 6.19
C PRO A 187 -3.65 9.96 6.04
N TRP A 188 -4.14 8.85 5.48
CA TRP A 188 -3.46 7.55 5.45
C TRP A 188 -1.99 7.65 5.02
N THR A 189 -1.71 8.37 3.94
CA THR A 189 -0.33 8.56 3.47
C THR A 189 0.32 9.85 4.00
N THR A 190 -0.45 10.93 4.16
CA THR A 190 0.09 12.24 4.57
C THR A 190 0.55 12.26 6.02
N PHE A 191 -0.01 11.39 6.88
CA PHE A 191 0.42 11.19 8.27
C PHE A 191 1.91 10.84 8.32
N GLY A 192 2.33 9.80 7.59
CA GLY A 192 3.73 9.39 7.53
C GLY A 192 4.63 10.46 6.93
N HIS A 193 4.15 11.21 5.93
CA HIS A 193 4.91 12.31 5.34
C HIS A 193 5.20 13.43 6.34
N VAL A 194 4.19 13.91 7.06
CA VAL A 194 4.36 14.98 8.06
C VAL A 194 5.22 14.51 9.22
N ALA A 195 4.97 13.30 9.73
CA ALA A 195 5.78 12.71 10.79
C ALA A 195 7.26 12.58 10.38
N SER A 196 7.55 12.06 9.18
CA SER A 196 8.92 11.92 8.70
C SER A 196 9.60 13.26 8.43
N ASN A 197 8.90 14.21 7.78
CA ASN A 197 9.51 15.48 7.40
C ASN A 197 9.95 16.30 8.62
N GLY A 198 9.15 16.33 9.70
CA GLY A 198 9.53 17.03 10.94
C GLY A 198 10.84 16.50 11.53
N VAL A 199 10.94 15.18 11.70
CA VAL A 199 12.14 14.56 12.28
C VAL A 199 13.35 14.67 11.34
N ILE A 200 13.16 14.56 10.03
CA ILE A 200 14.24 14.79 9.05
C ILE A 200 14.76 16.23 9.14
N MET A 201 13.87 17.22 9.27
CA MET A 201 14.25 18.63 9.39
C MET A 201 15.05 18.90 10.67
N GLU A 202 14.62 18.33 11.80
CA GLU A 202 15.35 18.37 13.07
C GLU A 202 16.72 17.70 12.95
N ALA A 203 16.79 16.51 12.33
CA ALA A 203 18.04 15.80 12.12
C ALA A 203 19.01 16.57 11.20
N PHE A 204 18.49 17.29 10.21
CA PHE A 204 19.30 18.10 9.28
C PHE A 204 19.63 19.50 9.79
N ASP A 205 19.33 19.82 11.05
CA ASP A 205 19.71 21.13 11.60
C ASP A 205 21.23 21.34 11.65
N GLY A 206 21.64 22.55 11.23
CA GLY A 206 23.03 22.96 11.08
C GLY A 206 23.79 22.39 9.86
N GLU A 207 23.18 21.54 9.05
CA GLU A 207 23.86 20.88 7.92
C GLU A 207 23.69 21.66 6.61
N THR A 208 24.75 21.73 5.80
CA THR A 208 24.74 22.49 4.52
C THR A 208 24.58 21.62 3.28
N LYS A 209 24.88 20.31 3.39
CA LYS A 209 24.71 19.30 2.33
C LYS A 209 23.87 18.16 2.86
N LEU A 210 22.71 17.96 2.26
CA LEU A 210 21.71 16.99 2.69
C LEU A 210 21.54 15.92 1.63
N HIS A 211 21.40 14.67 2.06
CA HIS A 211 21.04 13.57 1.17
C HIS A 211 19.93 12.73 1.80
N ILE A 212 18.84 12.58 1.05
CA ILE A 212 17.73 11.71 1.41
C ILE A 212 17.70 10.53 0.44
N ILE A 213 17.76 9.33 0.98
CA ILE A 213 17.42 8.10 0.25
C ILE A 213 15.95 7.81 0.55
N ASP A 214 15.09 7.90 -0.47
CA ASP A 214 13.67 7.61 -0.37
C ASP A 214 13.34 6.25 -0.99
N VAL A 215 12.79 5.34 -0.20
CA VAL A 215 12.25 4.06 -0.67
C VAL A 215 10.77 4.02 -0.34
N SER A 216 9.96 4.58 -1.23
CA SER A 216 8.51 4.73 -1.03
C SER A 216 7.69 4.37 -2.28
N ASN A 217 6.40 4.14 -2.07
CA ASN A 217 5.40 3.96 -3.12
C ASN A 217 4.48 5.18 -3.28
N THR A 218 4.88 6.33 -2.75
CA THR A 218 4.05 7.55 -2.69
C THR A 218 4.36 8.57 -3.79
N TYR A 219 5.12 8.15 -4.82
CA TYR A 219 5.43 8.95 -6.01
C TYR A 219 5.96 10.35 -5.68
N CYS A 220 6.88 10.42 -4.70
CA CYS A 220 7.55 11.64 -4.26
C CYS A 220 6.62 12.76 -3.73
N THR A 221 5.36 12.47 -3.41
CA THR A 221 4.42 13.49 -2.89
C THR A 221 4.76 14.02 -1.49
N GLN A 222 5.67 13.37 -0.77
CA GLN A 222 6.23 13.82 0.51
C GLN A 222 7.11 15.08 0.35
N TRP A 223 7.96 15.08 -0.66
CA TRP A 223 9.10 16.00 -0.80
C TRP A 223 8.79 17.47 -1.17
N PRO A 224 7.67 17.83 -1.85
CA PRO A 224 7.31 19.23 -2.07
C PRO A 224 7.23 20.02 -0.76
N THR A 225 6.61 19.44 0.28
CA THR A 225 6.45 20.12 1.58
C THR A 225 7.77 20.24 2.34
N LEU A 226 8.68 19.27 2.17
CA LEU A 226 10.02 19.36 2.73
C LEU A 226 10.86 20.44 2.03
N LEU A 227 10.78 20.56 0.70
CA LEU A 227 11.46 21.62 -0.04
C LEU A 227 11.00 23.02 0.40
N GLU A 228 9.70 23.18 0.64
CA GLU A 228 9.14 24.42 1.19
C GLU A 228 9.65 24.69 2.61
N ALA A 229 9.68 23.68 3.47
CA ALA A 229 10.24 23.79 4.81
C ALA A 229 11.73 24.19 4.77
N ILE A 230 12.54 23.59 3.90
CA ILE A 230 13.96 23.93 3.70
C ILE A 230 14.13 25.38 3.24
N ALA A 231 13.33 25.84 2.27
CA ALA A 231 13.40 27.19 1.72
C ALA A 231 13.01 28.28 2.72
N THR A 232 12.22 27.93 3.74
CA THR A 232 11.70 28.87 4.75
C THR A 232 12.45 28.83 6.08
N ARG A 233 13.52 28.01 6.17
CA ARG A 233 14.41 28.00 7.34
C ARG A 233 15.04 29.37 7.53
N THR A 234 15.28 29.74 8.79
CA THR A 234 15.82 31.05 9.19
C THR A 234 17.34 31.19 9.02
N THR A 235 18.02 30.21 8.41
CA THR A 235 19.47 30.24 8.18
C THR A 235 19.84 31.19 7.04
N GLU A 236 21.05 31.76 7.08
CA GLU A 236 21.50 32.72 6.06
C GLU A 236 21.65 32.09 4.66
N GLU A 237 21.94 30.78 4.59
CA GLU A 237 22.08 30.04 3.33
C GLU A 237 21.17 28.81 3.31
N THR A 238 20.52 28.58 2.17
CA THR A 238 19.67 27.40 1.91
C THR A 238 20.56 26.20 1.57
N PRO A 239 20.47 25.08 2.31
CA PRO A 239 21.34 23.93 2.09
C PRO A 239 21.09 23.26 0.73
N HIS A 240 22.10 22.59 0.19
CA HIS A 240 21.94 21.72 -0.97
C HIS A 240 21.23 20.43 -0.57
N LEU A 241 20.17 20.07 -1.29
CA LEU A 241 19.47 18.79 -1.11
C LEU A 241 19.67 17.88 -2.30
N ARG A 242 20.18 16.69 -2.04
CA ARG A 242 20.12 15.54 -2.95
C ARG A 242 19.02 14.59 -2.51
N LEU A 243 18.12 14.25 -3.42
CA LEU A 243 17.08 13.25 -3.20
C LEU A 243 17.30 12.08 -4.16
N THR A 244 17.58 10.91 -3.61
CA THR A 244 17.72 9.66 -4.36
C THR A 244 16.53 8.76 -4.05
N THR A 245 15.63 8.58 -5.02
CA THR A 245 14.47 7.69 -4.87
C THR A 245 14.78 6.31 -5.45
N VAL A 246 14.53 5.25 -4.69
CA VAL A 246 14.69 3.86 -5.10
C VAL A 246 13.33 3.25 -5.35
N ILE A 247 13.15 2.73 -6.56
CA ILE A 247 11.89 2.15 -7.00
C ILE A 247 12.10 0.66 -7.20
N SER A 248 11.56 -0.12 -6.26
CA SER A 248 11.57 -1.57 -6.34
C SER A 248 10.41 -2.04 -7.20
N SER A 249 10.70 -2.89 -8.17
CA SER A 249 9.69 -3.52 -9.02
C SER A 249 9.89 -5.03 -9.04
N THR A 250 8.79 -5.77 -9.19
CA THR A 250 8.86 -7.23 -9.23
C THR A 250 9.46 -7.69 -10.56
N PRO A 251 10.35 -8.69 -10.58
CA PRO A 251 11.20 -9.04 -11.74
C PRO A 251 10.45 -9.62 -12.96
N LYS A 252 9.11 -9.60 -12.97
CA LYS A 252 8.26 -10.18 -14.03
C LYS A 252 7.18 -9.22 -14.54
N SER A 253 7.32 -7.92 -14.30
CA SER A 253 6.42 -6.90 -14.84
C SER A 253 6.90 -6.44 -16.21
N ASP A 254 6.11 -6.68 -17.26
CA ASP A 254 6.32 -6.10 -18.61
C ASP A 254 6.11 -4.56 -18.64
N GLY A 255 5.81 -3.94 -17.49
CA GLY A 255 5.47 -2.52 -17.33
C GLY A 255 6.60 -1.59 -16.87
N SER A 256 7.87 -2.02 -16.90
CA SER A 256 9.02 -1.23 -16.43
C SER A 256 9.09 0.17 -17.08
N ASP A 257 8.77 0.24 -18.38
CA ASP A 257 8.86 1.46 -19.17
C ASP A 257 7.87 2.54 -18.68
N GLY A 258 6.69 2.12 -18.21
CA GLY A 258 5.66 3.03 -17.72
C GLY A 258 6.09 3.76 -16.44
N ILE A 259 6.66 3.03 -15.48
CA ILE A 259 7.14 3.60 -14.22
C ILE A 259 8.34 4.53 -14.46
N GLU A 260 9.25 4.17 -15.37
CA GLU A 260 10.36 5.04 -15.73
C GLU A 260 9.87 6.38 -16.31
N MET A 261 8.89 6.34 -17.22
CA MET A 261 8.27 7.55 -17.77
C MET A 261 7.60 8.41 -16.70
N ILE A 262 6.86 7.80 -15.78
CA ILE A 262 6.21 8.48 -14.65
C ILE A 262 7.25 9.22 -13.82
N MET A 263 8.37 8.57 -13.50
CA MET A 263 9.39 9.11 -12.59
C MET A 263 10.25 10.17 -13.25
N ARG A 264 10.51 10.05 -14.54
CA ARG A 264 11.14 11.11 -15.34
C ARG A 264 10.31 12.39 -15.28
N GLU A 265 9.00 12.26 -15.41
CA GLU A 265 8.08 13.39 -15.36
C GLU A 265 7.96 13.99 -13.94
N ILE A 266 7.96 13.14 -12.90
CA ILE A 266 8.04 13.59 -11.50
C ILE A 266 9.34 14.36 -11.25
N GLY A 267 10.49 13.82 -11.67
CA GLY A 267 11.79 14.45 -11.49
C GLY A 267 11.85 15.84 -12.14
N ASN A 268 11.42 15.95 -13.40
CA ASN A 268 11.35 17.23 -14.11
C ASN A 268 10.52 18.28 -13.37
N ARG A 269 9.40 17.90 -12.75
CA ARG A 269 8.56 18.81 -11.97
C ARG A 269 9.17 19.14 -10.62
N MET A 270 9.76 18.17 -9.94
CA MET A 270 10.43 18.33 -8.65
C MET A 270 11.60 19.31 -8.76
N GLU A 271 12.44 19.18 -9.79
CA GLU A 271 13.57 20.09 -10.04
C GLU A 271 13.11 21.52 -10.35
N LYS A 272 12.05 21.67 -11.16
CA LYS A 272 11.47 22.99 -11.43
C LYS A 272 10.91 23.63 -10.15
N PHE A 273 10.25 22.85 -9.31
CA PHE A 273 9.70 23.33 -8.04
C PHE A 273 10.81 23.71 -7.06
N ALA A 274 11.86 22.90 -6.93
CA ALA A 274 13.01 23.24 -6.08
C ALA A 274 13.67 24.56 -6.53
N ARG A 275 13.85 24.75 -7.84
CA ARG A 275 14.36 26.03 -8.40
C ARG A 275 13.44 27.20 -8.08
N LEU A 276 12.12 27.01 -8.18
CA LEU A 276 11.13 28.05 -7.84
C LEU A 276 11.21 28.45 -6.36
N MET A 277 11.46 27.49 -5.47
CA MET A 277 11.63 27.69 -4.03
C MET A 277 13.03 28.20 -3.65
N GLY A 278 13.97 28.29 -4.60
CA GLY A 278 15.34 28.71 -4.32
C GLY A 278 16.20 27.66 -3.60
N VAL A 279 15.83 26.37 -3.69
CA VAL A 279 16.58 25.27 -3.06
C VAL A 279 17.57 24.68 -4.08
N PRO A 280 18.89 24.69 -3.81
CA PRO A 280 19.86 23.97 -4.63
C PRO A 280 19.57 22.47 -4.55
N PHE A 281 19.18 21.84 -5.66
CA PHE A 281 18.57 20.51 -5.63
C PHE A 281 19.09 19.58 -6.72
N LYS A 282 19.28 18.30 -6.37
CA LYS A 282 19.62 17.21 -7.29
C LYS A 282 18.66 16.04 -7.06
N PHE A 283 18.03 15.57 -8.14
CA PHE A 283 17.12 14.42 -8.09
C PHE A 283 17.73 13.22 -8.82
N ASN A 284 17.78 12.07 -8.13
CA ASN A 284 18.26 10.81 -8.68
C ASN A 284 17.15 9.76 -8.57
N VAL A 285 17.00 8.93 -9.59
CA VAL A 285 16.09 7.77 -9.58
C VAL A 285 16.91 6.51 -9.81
N ILE A 286 16.73 5.52 -8.93
CA ILE A 286 17.32 4.18 -9.08
C ILE A 286 16.18 3.18 -9.26
N HIS A 287 16.18 2.50 -10.40
CA HIS A 287 15.26 1.41 -10.66
C HIS A 287 15.89 0.09 -10.22
N HIS A 288 15.27 -0.55 -9.23
CA HIS A 288 15.69 -1.83 -8.69
C HIS A 288 14.70 -2.94 -9.07
N MET A 289 15.23 -4.07 -9.53
CA MET A 289 14.45 -5.23 -9.92
C MET A 289 14.69 -6.34 -8.90
N GLY A 290 13.62 -6.86 -8.31
CA GLY A 290 13.72 -7.93 -7.31
C GLY A 290 13.47 -7.45 -5.88
N ASP A 291 13.97 -8.24 -4.93
CA ASP A 291 13.87 -7.96 -3.51
C ASP A 291 14.78 -6.78 -3.14
N LEU A 292 14.27 -5.81 -2.38
CA LEU A 292 15.03 -4.60 -2.00
C LEU A 292 16.34 -4.92 -1.27
N SER A 293 16.42 -6.07 -0.60
CA SER A 293 17.65 -6.54 0.04
C SER A 293 18.76 -6.97 -0.93
N ASP A 294 18.49 -7.04 -2.24
CA ASP A 294 19.47 -7.22 -3.30
C ASP A 294 19.94 -5.88 -3.92
N LEU A 295 19.47 -4.74 -3.42
CA LEU A 295 19.86 -3.42 -3.93
C LEU A 295 21.39 -3.26 -3.86
N ASN A 296 21.98 -2.83 -4.98
CA ASN A 296 23.39 -2.46 -4.98
C ASN A 296 23.55 -1.04 -4.40
N PHE A 297 23.90 -0.95 -3.12
CA PHE A 297 24.06 0.31 -2.40
C PHE A 297 25.16 1.22 -2.97
N SER A 298 26.11 0.71 -3.77
CA SER A 298 27.08 1.57 -4.45
C SER A 298 26.42 2.53 -5.44
N GLN A 299 25.22 2.21 -5.93
CA GLN A 299 24.45 3.07 -6.84
C GLN A 299 23.85 4.30 -6.13
N LEU A 300 23.75 4.29 -4.80
CA LEU A 300 23.23 5.41 -4.03
C LEU A 300 24.22 6.60 -3.99
N ASP A 301 25.47 6.35 -4.35
CA ASP A 301 26.52 7.37 -4.49
C ASP A 301 26.64 8.26 -3.24
N ILE A 302 26.60 7.65 -2.04
CA ILE A 302 26.64 8.36 -0.76
C ILE A 302 28.00 9.04 -0.61
N GLN A 303 27.99 10.35 -0.33
CA GLN A 303 29.19 11.15 -0.13
C GLN A 303 29.52 11.26 1.36
N SER A 304 30.80 11.42 1.69
CA SER A 304 31.24 11.53 3.09
C SER A 304 30.96 12.90 3.72
N ASP A 305 30.66 13.91 2.92
CA ASP A 305 30.48 15.31 3.33
C ASP A 305 29.01 15.77 3.32
N GLU A 306 28.07 14.83 3.27
CA GLU A 306 26.63 15.10 3.33
C GLU A 306 25.98 14.41 4.54
N ALA A 307 24.97 15.05 5.12
CA ALA A 307 24.13 14.45 6.15
C ALA A 307 23.11 13.52 5.50
N LEU A 308 23.12 12.25 5.89
CA LEU A 308 22.29 11.22 5.28
C LEU A 308 21.02 10.95 6.11
N ALA A 309 19.85 10.98 5.46
CA ALA A 309 18.60 10.43 5.98
C ALA A 309 18.11 9.31 5.06
N ILE A 310 17.57 8.23 5.65
CA ILE A 310 16.95 7.13 4.91
C ILE A 310 15.46 7.14 5.26
N ASN A 311 14.58 7.26 4.26
CA ASN A 311 13.13 7.29 4.42
C ASN A 311 12.53 6.04 3.78
N LEU A 312 11.95 5.16 4.60
CA LEU A 312 11.32 3.91 4.19
C LEU A 312 9.83 4.03 4.45
N ASN A 313 9.01 4.05 3.39
CA ASN A 313 7.57 4.27 3.52
C ASN A 313 6.76 3.23 2.73
N GLY A 314 6.21 2.25 3.46
CA GLY A 314 5.33 1.20 2.95
C GLY A 314 6.01 0.16 2.07
N THR A 315 7.35 0.09 2.11
CA THR A 315 8.17 -0.76 1.23
C THR A 315 8.79 -1.96 1.93
N LEU A 316 8.88 -1.99 3.27
CA LEU A 316 9.49 -3.12 3.96
C LEU A 316 8.59 -4.36 3.96
N ARG A 317 7.27 -4.18 3.80
CA ARG A 317 6.30 -5.28 3.60
C ARG A 317 6.62 -6.19 2.40
N SER A 318 7.30 -5.67 1.37
CA SER A 318 7.64 -6.44 0.15
C SER A 318 8.96 -7.19 0.25
N VAL A 319 9.76 -6.92 1.28
CA VAL A 319 11.03 -7.59 1.55
C VAL A 319 10.75 -8.97 2.12
N SER A 320 11.41 -9.98 1.56
CA SER A 320 11.38 -11.35 2.05
C SER A 320 11.68 -11.39 3.54
N ASN A 321 10.81 -12.04 4.33
CA ASN A 321 10.86 -11.99 5.80
C ASN A 321 12.27 -12.32 6.37
N HIS A 322 12.92 -13.36 5.85
CA HIS A 322 14.25 -13.80 6.27
C HIS A 322 15.39 -12.83 5.88
N ARG A 323 15.13 -11.82 5.05
CA ARG A 323 16.11 -10.83 4.58
C ARG A 323 15.93 -9.44 5.20
N ARG A 324 14.88 -9.24 6.01
CA ARG A 324 14.57 -7.95 6.66
C ARG A 324 15.70 -7.48 7.58
N ASP A 325 16.21 -8.38 8.43
CA ASP A 325 17.28 -8.04 9.37
C ASP A 325 18.60 -7.73 8.66
N TYR A 326 18.87 -8.46 7.55
CA TYR A 326 20.01 -8.17 6.69
C TYR A 326 19.90 -6.77 6.07
N LEU A 327 18.75 -6.43 5.48
CA LEU A 327 18.51 -5.10 4.90
C LEU A 327 18.65 -3.98 5.95
N ILE A 328 18.10 -4.16 7.16
CA ILE A 328 18.24 -3.19 8.25
C ILE A 328 19.72 -3.03 8.65
N SER A 329 20.47 -4.12 8.72
CA SER A 329 21.91 -4.09 9.00
C SER A 329 22.69 -3.34 7.91
N MET A 330 22.26 -3.45 6.65
CA MET A 330 22.83 -2.66 5.55
C MET A 330 22.55 -1.17 5.75
N PHE A 331 21.30 -0.78 6.05
CA PHE A 331 20.95 0.62 6.38
C PHE A 331 21.81 1.19 7.51
N ARG A 332 22.11 0.38 8.53
CA ARG A 332 23.04 0.79 9.59
C ARG A 332 24.45 1.05 9.07
N SER A 333 24.96 0.18 8.19
CA SER A 333 26.35 0.29 7.67
C SER A 333 26.61 1.57 6.87
N MET A 334 25.56 2.23 6.37
CA MET A 334 25.64 3.53 5.71
C MET A 334 25.83 4.71 6.70
N ASN A 335 25.79 4.45 8.01
CA ASN A 335 25.91 5.46 9.06
C ASN A 335 24.97 6.68 8.87
N PRO A 336 23.65 6.47 8.65
CA PRO A 336 22.71 7.57 8.47
C PRO A 336 22.54 8.38 9.76
N LYS A 337 22.30 9.69 9.62
CA LYS A 337 21.94 10.55 10.75
C LYS A 337 20.57 10.17 11.31
N ILE A 338 19.64 9.79 10.44
CA ILE A 338 18.30 9.32 10.81
C ILE A 338 17.76 8.31 9.79
N VAL A 339 16.99 7.33 10.28
CA VAL A 339 16.17 6.42 9.48
C VAL A 339 14.71 6.58 9.88
N MET A 340 13.87 6.94 8.92
CA MET A 340 12.42 7.00 9.07
C MET A 340 11.78 5.73 8.53
N ILE A 341 10.84 5.17 9.29
CA ILE A 341 10.04 4.01 8.89
C ILE A 341 8.57 4.35 9.06
N VAL A 342 7.83 4.24 7.97
CA VAL A 342 6.37 4.34 7.92
C VAL A 342 5.83 3.02 7.40
N GLU A 343 5.09 2.28 8.20
CA GLU A 343 4.52 0.98 7.86
C GLU A 343 3.07 0.85 8.33
N GLU A 344 2.33 -0.06 7.72
CA GLU A 344 0.94 -0.34 8.06
C GLU A 344 0.85 -1.36 9.21
N GLU A 345 0.00 -1.10 10.22
CA GLU A 345 -0.05 -1.83 11.49
C GLU A 345 -0.90 -3.11 11.39
N ALA A 346 -0.28 -4.20 10.91
CA ALA A 346 -0.90 -5.53 10.83
C ALA A 346 0.12 -6.67 10.90
N ASP A 347 -0.23 -7.78 11.54
CA ASP A 347 0.59 -9.02 11.57
C ASP A 347 0.16 -9.98 10.46
N LEU A 348 0.49 -9.66 9.20
CA LEU A 348 0.02 -10.42 8.03
C LEU A 348 0.89 -11.63 7.70
N ASP A 349 1.23 -12.43 8.72
CA ASP A 349 1.89 -13.71 8.54
C ASP A 349 0.88 -14.85 8.34
N VAL A 350 0.25 -14.85 7.16
CA VAL A 350 -0.72 -15.89 6.78
C VAL A 350 -0.02 -17.23 6.56
N GLY A 351 -0.25 -18.17 7.47
CA GLY A 351 0.29 -19.53 7.41
C GLY A 351 -0.34 -20.39 6.31
N ILE A 352 0.20 -21.59 6.10
CA ILE A 352 -0.23 -22.46 5.01
C ILE A 352 -1.37 -23.40 5.43
N HIS A 353 -1.36 -23.92 6.66
CA HIS A 353 -2.31 -24.93 7.10
C HIS A 353 -2.78 -24.71 8.53
N GLY A 354 -3.90 -25.36 8.87
CA GLY A 354 -4.41 -25.45 10.22
C GLY A 354 -4.58 -24.08 10.90
N ILE A 355 -4.14 -24.01 12.16
CA ILE A 355 -4.32 -22.84 13.02
C ILE A 355 -3.55 -21.61 12.54
N GLU A 356 -2.39 -21.77 11.90
CA GLU A 356 -1.60 -20.65 11.39
C GLU A 356 -2.28 -19.98 10.19
N PHE A 357 -2.88 -20.78 9.30
CA PHE A 357 -3.71 -20.25 8.23
C PHE A 357 -4.93 -19.51 8.79
N LEU A 358 -5.65 -20.11 9.74
CA LEU A 358 -6.85 -19.52 10.32
C LEU A 358 -6.54 -18.19 11.02
N ARG A 359 -5.50 -18.14 11.86
CA ARG A 359 -5.07 -16.92 12.56
C ARG A 359 -4.69 -15.81 11.58
N GLY A 360 -3.86 -16.13 10.59
CA GLY A 360 -3.45 -15.15 9.60
C GLY A 360 -4.58 -14.69 8.68
N PHE A 361 -5.50 -15.59 8.32
CA PHE A 361 -6.70 -15.23 7.57
C PHE A 361 -7.59 -14.27 8.37
N GLN A 362 -7.77 -14.53 9.66
CA GLN A 362 -8.53 -13.65 10.54
C GLN A 362 -7.91 -12.25 10.64
N GLU A 363 -6.59 -12.18 10.80
CA GLU A 363 -5.87 -10.90 10.84
C GLU A 363 -5.93 -10.17 9.50
N CYS A 364 -5.80 -10.89 8.39
CA CYS A 364 -6.00 -10.36 7.03
C CYS A 364 -7.41 -9.75 6.89
N LEU A 365 -8.45 -10.46 7.34
CA LEU A 365 -9.83 -9.97 7.28
C LEU A 365 -10.07 -8.75 8.16
N ARG A 366 -9.52 -8.74 9.39
CA ARG A 366 -9.57 -7.59 10.29
C ARG A 366 -8.93 -6.37 9.64
N TRP A 367 -7.72 -6.53 9.11
CA TRP A 367 -6.97 -5.46 8.47
C TRP A 367 -7.71 -4.86 7.28
N PHE A 368 -8.15 -5.70 6.33
CA PHE A 368 -8.85 -5.20 5.15
C PHE A 368 -10.23 -4.65 5.47
N ARG A 369 -10.94 -5.15 6.50
CA ARG A 369 -12.19 -4.52 6.93
C ARG A 369 -11.98 -3.06 7.34
N VAL A 370 -11.01 -2.79 8.21
CA VAL A 370 -10.67 -1.43 8.66
C VAL A 370 -10.26 -0.55 7.47
N TYR A 371 -9.49 -1.11 6.53
CA TYR A 371 -9.12 -0.41 5.30
C TYR A 371 -10.34 -0.02 4.45
N PHE A 372 -11.24 -0.97 4.17
CA PHE A 372 -12.46 -0.73 3.37
C PHE A 372 -13.42 0.25 4.05
N GLU A 373 -13.60 0.15 5.37
CA GLU A 373 -14.39 1.10 6.17
C GLU A 373 -13.78 2.51 6.11
N ALA A 374 -12.46 2.63 6.22
CA ALA A 374 -11.78 3.92 6.09
C ALA A 374 -11.95 4.52 4.70
N LEU A 375 -11.86 3.71 3.63
CA LEU A 375 -12.10 4.15 2.26
C LEU A 375 -13.55 4.58 2.03
N ASP A 376 -14.53 3.82 2.52
CA ASP A 376 -15.95 4.10 2.31
C ASP A 376 -16.38 5.42 2.96
N GLU A 377 -15.86 5.72 4.15
CA GLU A 377 -16.15 6.97 4.87
C GLU A 377 -15.39 8.20 4.32
N SER A 378 -14.19 7.98 3.78
CA SER A 378 -13.35 9.05 3.22
C SER A 378 -13.78 9.48 1.82
N PHE A 379 -14.09 8.54 0.94
CA PHE A 379 -14.36 8.81 -0.48
C PHE A 379 -15.86 8.91 -0.80
N PRO A 380 -16.24 9.66 -1.85
CA PRO A 380 -17.58 9.57 -2.43
C PRO A 380 -17.90 8.15 -2.94
N GLN A 381 -19.17 7.73 -2.85
CA GLN A 381 -19.61 6.38 -3.23
C GLN A 381 -19.27 6.00 -4.68
N THR A 382 -19.27 6.96 -5.60
CA THR A 382 -18.99 6.76 -7.03
C THR A 382 -17.54 7.10 -7.42
N SER A 383 -16.62 7.19 -6.46
CA SER A 383 -15.22 7.51 -6.74
C SER A 383 -14.50 6.36 -7.45
N ASN A 384 -13.93 6.67 -8.62
CA ASN A 384 -13.06 5.74 -9.35
C ASN A 384 -11.74 5.50 -8.60
N GLU A 385 -11.22 6.51 -7.92
CA GLU A 385 -10.00 6.42 -7.13
C GLU A 385 -10.18 5.45 -5.95
N ARG A 386 -11.33 5.50 -5.28
CA ARG A 386 -11.71 4.48 -4.27
C ARG A 386 -11.70 3.08 -4.87
N LEU A 387 -12.35 2.89 -6.01
CA LEU A 387 -12.41 1.59 -6.69
C LEU A 387 -11.01 1.07 -7.07
N MET A 388 -10.08 1.96 -7.44
CA MET A 388 -8.69 1.58 -7.71
C MET A 388 -7.98 1.06 -6.45
N LEU A 389 -8.16 1.73 -5.30
CA LEU A 389 -7.61 1.29 -4.00
C LEU A 389 -8.25 -0.03 -3.52
N GLU A 390 -9.55 -0.20 -3.70
CA GLU A 390 -10.26 -1.46 -3.37
C GLU A 390 -9.74 -2.63 -4.23
N ARG A 391 -9.50 -2.39 -5.53
CA ARG A 391 -8.88 -3.40 -6.42
C ARG A 391 -7.44 -3.71 -6.04
N GLU A 392 -6.68 -2.73 -5.56
CA GLU A 392 -5.33 -2.95 -5.02
C GLU A 392 -5.38 -3.83 -3.76
N ALA A 393 -6.28 -3.52 -2.83
CA ALA A 393 -6.51 -4.35 -1.65
C ALA A 393 -6.94 -5.78 -2.04
N GLY A 394 -7.81 -5.93 -3.04
CA GLY A 394 -8.18 -7.25 -3.57
C GLY A 394 -7.00 -8.06 -4.11
N ARG A 395 -6.05 -7.42 -4.80
CA ARG A 395 -4.79 -8.06 -5.22
C ARG A 395 -3.91 -8.44 -4.03
N ALA A 396 -3.89 -7.62 -2.98
CA ALA A 396 -3.15 -7.92 -1.78
C ALA A 396 -3.75 -9.12 -1.02
N VAL A 397 -5.09 -9.19 -0.90
CA VAL A 397 -5.81 -10.36 -0.36
C VAL A 397 -5.48 -11.62 -1.18
N MET A 398 -5.49 -11.53 -2.51
CA MET A 398 -5.06 -12.63 -3.39
C MET A 398 -3.64 -13.10 -3.08
N ASN A 399 -2.70 -12.15 -2.92
CA ASN A 399 -1.31 -12.46 -2.62
C ASN A 399 -1.16 -13.18 -1.27
N LEU A 400 -1.83 -12.68 -0.23
CA LEU A 400 -1.72 -13.21 1.14
C LEU A 400 -2.40 -14.57 1.31
N VAL A 401 -3.60 -14.73 0.75
CA VAL A 401 -4.44 -15.91 0.99
C VAL A 401 -4.16 -17.03 -0.01
N ALA A 402 -3.82 -16.73 -1.26
CA ALA A 402 -3.74 -17.74 -2.33
C ALA A 402 -2.32 -18.01 -2.84
N CYS A 403 -1.36 -17.11 -2.65
CA CYS A 403 0.00 -17.30 -3.15
C CYS A 403 0.91 -17.97 -2.11
N PRO A 404 2.01 -18.63 -2.54
CA PRO A 404 3.01 -19.15 -1.63
C PRO A 404 3.59 -18.04 -0.74
N PRO A 405 3.69 -18.24 0.59
CA PRO A 405 4.23 -17.23 1.51
C PRO A 405 5.59 -16.66 1.12
N ALA A 406 6.48 -17.50 0.60
CA ALA A 406 7.84 -17.13 0.19
C ALA A 406 7.88 -16.12 -0.97
N ASN A 407 6.82 -16.02 -1.77
CA ASN A 407 6.72 -15.11 -2.91
C ASN A 407 5.86 -13.87 -2.61
N SER A 408 5.38 -13.73 -1.36
CA SER A 408 4.44 -12.68 -0.99
C SER A 408 5.17 -11.34 -0.79
N VAL A 409 4.54 -10.27 -1.28
CA VAL A 409 5.05 -8.88 -1.17
C VAL A 409 4.15 -7.98 -0.31
N GLU A 410 3.24 -8.60 0.44
CA GLU A 410 2.16 -7.94 1.19
C GLU A 410 2.25 -8.20 2.70
N ARG A 411 3.28 -8.90 3.17
CA ARG A 411 3.40 -9.36 4.57
C ARG A 411 3.87 -8.24 5.47
N ARG A 412 2.93 -7.54 6.07
CA ARG A 412 3.17 -6.50 7.07
C ARG A 412 3.59 -7.10 8.42
N GLU A 413 4.25 -6.29 9.23
CA GLU A 413 4.56 -6.60 10.63
C GLU A 413 4.11 -5.41 11.50
N THR A 414 3.74 -5.70 12.73
CA THR A 414 3.41 -4.69 13.75
C THR A 414 4.62 -3.83 14.13
N ALA A 415 4.37 -2.63 14.64
CA ALA A 415 5.38 -1.72 15.18
C ALA A 415 6.32 -2.38 16.20
N ASP A 416 5.82 -3.26 17.06
CA ASP A 416 6.64 -3.95 18.08
C ASP A 416 7.68 -4.88 17.43
N ARG A 417 7.28 -5.64 16.40
CA ARG A 417 8.17 -6.52 15.64
C ARG A 417 9.24 -5.72 14.90
N TRP A 418 8.85 -4.66 14.19
CA TRP A 418 9.80 -3.77 13.53
C TRP A 418 10.78 -3.14 14.52
N SER A 419 10.27 -2.63 15.65
CA SER A 419 11.08 -2.06 16.71
C SER A 419 12.08 -3.07 17.28
N CYS A 420 11.70 -4.33 17.44
CA CYS A 420 12.62 -5.39 17.86
C CYS A 420 13.75 -5.62 16.85
N ARG A 421 13.43 -5.70 15.55
CA ARG A 421 14.43 -5.88 14.48
C ARG A 421 15.45 -4.74 14.43
N LEU A 422 14.96 -3.50 14.58
CA LEU A 422 15.80 -2.30 14.53
C LEU A 422 16.75 -2.24 15.73
N ARG A 423 16.25 -2.49 16.94
CA ARG A 423 17.08 -2.56 18.16
C ARG A 423 18.12 -3.68 18.05
N ALA A 424 17.71 -4.86 17.59
CA ALA A 424 18.62 -6.00 17.38
C ALA A 424 19.72 -5.69 16.35
N SER A 425 19.41 -4.84 15.38
CA SER A 425 20.36 -4.38 14.36
C SER A 425 21.16 -3.14 14.77
N GLY A 426 21.15 -2.73 16.05
CA GLY A 426 21.96 -1.63 16.55
C GLY A 426 21.39 -0.23 16.30
N PHE A 427 20.07 -0.09 16.16
CA PHE A 427 19.41 1.21 16.17
C PHE A 427 18.81 1.53 17.53
N SER A 428 18.75 2.82 17.86
CA SER A 428 17.98 3.36 18.97
C SER A 428 16.82 4.21 18.44
N GLY A 429 15.66 4.07 19.06
CA GLY A 429 14.47 4.83 18.70
C GLY A 429 14.62 6.31 19.09
N VAL A 430 14.11 7.19 18.23
CA VAL A 430 14.04 8.63 18.46
C VAL A 430 12.60 9.01 18.76
N SER A 431 12.38 9.70 19.88
CA SER A 431 11.07 10.22 20.25
C SER A 431 10.71 11.41 19.39
N TYR A 432 9.44 11.51 19.01
CA TYR A 432 8.91 12.70 18.34
C TYR A 432 8.88 13.87 19.31
N SER A 433 9.30 15.05 18.83
CA SER A 433 9.13 16.31 19.55
C SER A 433 7.64 16.65 19.71
N ASP A 434 7.34 17.51 20.68
CA ASP A 434 5.96 17.98 20.87
C ASP A 434 5.51 18.85 19.69
N GLU A 435 6.42 19.60 19.07
CA GLU A 435 6.17 20.35 17.82
C GLU A 435 5.84 19.42 16.66
N GLY A 436 6.63 18.35 16.42
CA GLY A 436 6.30 17.35 15.41
C GLY A 436 4.97 16.64 15.68
N CYS A 437 4.64 16.40 16.95
CA CYS A 437 3.33 15.89 17.35
C CYS A 437 2.18 16.90 17.12
N ASP A 438 2.44 18.20 17.32
CA ASP A 438 1.50 19.29 17.02
C ASP A 438 1.22 19.40 15.53
N ASP A 439 2.24 19.27 14.67
CA ASP A 439 2.11 19.27 13.22
C ASP A 439 1.24 18.11 12.73
N VAL A 440 1.46 16.90 13.25
CA VAL A 440 0.62 15.74 12.95
C VAL A 440 -0.82 15.99 13.40
N ARG A 441 -1.04 16.52 14.61
CA ARG A 441 -2.39 16.86 15.08
C ARG A 441 -3.04 17.95 14.23
N ALA A 442 -2.27 18.94 13.76
CA ALA A 442 -2.75 19.98 12.86
C ALA A 442 -3.11 19.44 11.47
N LEU A 443 -2.37 18.44 10.95
CA LEU A 443 -2.73 17.71 9.75
C LEU A 443 -4.08 17.00 9.92
N LEU A 444 -4.26 16.23 11.00
CA LEU A 444 -5.47 15.42 11.20
C LEU A 444 -6.75 16.26 11.30
N ARG A 445 -6.66 17.48 11.85
CA ARG A 445 -7.79 18.45 11.90
C ARG A 445 -8.30 18.90 10.53
N ARG A 446 -7.54 18.65 9.44
CA ARG A 446 -7.95 18.99 8.06
C ARG A 446 -8.89 17.95 7.46
N TYR A 447 -9.00 16.77 8.08
CA TYR A 447 -9.82 15.67 7.61
C TYR A 447 -11.11 15.54 8.43
N LYS A 448 -12.04 14.71 7.95
CA LYS A 448 -13.26 14.36 8.71
C LYS A 448 -12.90 13.75 10.07
N GLU A 449 -13.81 13.86 11.02
CA GLU A 449 -13.67 13.24 12.34
C GLU A 449 -13.47 11.71 12.24
N GLY A 450 -12.85 11.13 13.28
CA GLY A 450 -12.56 9.69 13.35
C GLY A 450 -11.08 9.32 13.19
N TRP A 451 -10.23 10.29 12.86
CA TRP A 451 -8.78 10.15 12.86
C TRP A 451 -8.17 10.74 14.12
N SER A 452 -7.27 10.00 14.76
CA SER A 452 -6.48 10.47 15.90
C SER A 452 -5.04 10.00 15.82
N MET A 453 -4.17 10.58 16.65
CA MET A 453 -2.77 10.17 16.78
C MET A 453 -2.59 9.45 18.10
N GLY A 454 -2.09 8.21 18.06
CA GLY A 454 -1.64 7.46 19.23
C GLY A 454 -0.13 7.59 19.43
N ARG A 455 0.33 7.45 20.67
CA ARG A 455 1.76 7.28 20.99
C ARG A 455 2.01 5.80 21.30
N SER A 456 3.17 5.27 20.91
CA SER A 456 3.56 3.92 21.29
C SER A 456 3.85 3.84 22.80
N GLU A 457 3.25 2.88 23.49
CA GLU A 457 3.43 2.66 24.93
C GLU A 457 4.75 1.94 25.24
N THR A 458 5.20 1.07 24.33
CA THR A 458 6.31 0.12 24.50
C THR A 458 7.53 0.45 23.64
N GLY A 459 7.45 1.48 22.79
CA GLY A 459 8.41 1.66 21.71
C GLY A 459 8.57 3.05 21.13
N ALA A 460 9.36 3.11 20.06
CA ALA A 460 9.58 4.31 19.27
C ALA A 460 8.42 4.49 18.29
N GLY A 461 8.01 5.73 18.06
CA GLY A 461 7.03 6.05 17.04
C GLY A 461 5.66 6.51 17.54
N ILE A 462 4.84 6.86 16.57
CA ILE A 462 3.46 7.32 16.71
C ILE A 462 2.56 6.56 15.74
N PHE A 463 1.28 6.49 16.06
CA PHE A 463 0.28 5.78 15.28
C PHE A 463 -0.76 6.74 14.71
N LEU A 464 -1.14 6.53 13.45
CA LEU A 464 -2.41 6.98 12.92
C LEU A 464 -3.47 5.99 13.37
N MET A 465 -4.49 6.50 14.05
CA MET A 465 -5.61 5.73 14.56
C MET A 465 -6.88 6.06 13.77
N ARG A 466 -7.64 5.05 13.38
CA ARG A 466 -9.00 5.17 12.88
C ARG A 466 -9.96 4.58 13.90
N LYS A 467 -10.80 5.42 14.52
CA LYS A 467 -11.76 5.00 15.57
C LYS A 467 -11.11 4.07 16.61
N GLU A 468 -10.02 4.53 17.23
CA GLU A 468 -9.21 3.77 18.21
C GLU A 468 -8.47 2.52 17.69
N THR A 469 -8.49 2.25 16.38
CA THR A 469 -7.69 1.17 15.77
C THR A 469 -6.46 1.75 15.09
N ALA A 470 -5.26 1.28 15.47
CA ALA A 470 -4.02 1.67 14.80
C ALA A 470 -3.99 1.13 13.36
N VAL A 471 -3.63 2.00 12.41
CA VAL A 471 -3.55 1.63 10.98
C VAL A 471 -2.20 1.94 10.35
N VAL A 472 -1.54 3.04 10.73
CA VAL A 472 -0.22 3.39 10.21
C VAL A 472 0.69 3.71 11.38
N TRP A 473 1.88 3.16 11.38
CA TRP A 473 2.94 3.44 12.33
C TRP A 473 4.03 4.26 11.66
N ALA A 474 4.45 5.36 12.28
CA ALA A 474 5.59 6.16 11.87
C ALA A 474 6.63 6.21 13.00
N SER A 475 7.88 5.91 12.70
CA SER A 475 8.97 5.87 13.68
C SER A 475 10.29 6.39 13.11
N ALA A 476 11.14 6.85 14.02
CA ALA A 476 12.44 7.43 13.73
C ALA A 476 13.54 6.69 14.50
N TRP A 477 14.69 6.47 13.86
CA TRP A 477 15.76 5.62 14.38
C TRP A 477 17.14 6.18 14.05
N LYS A 478 18.07 6.11 15.00
CA LYS A 478 19.47 6.49 14.80
C LYS A 478 20.41 5.30 15.09
N PRO A 479 21.50 5.13 14.32
CA PRO A 479 22.55 4.19 14.65
C PRO A 479 23.08 4.42 16.08
N ILE A 480 23.29 3.34 16.85
CA ILE A 480 24.00 3.35 18.14
C ILE A 480 25.51 3.38 17.91
#